data_AF-H8H1U2-F1
#
_entry.id   AF-H8H1U2-F1
#
_cell.length_a   1.000
_cell.length_b   1.000
_cell.length_c   1.000
_cell.angle_alpha   90.00
_cell.angle_beta   90.00
_cell.angle_gamma   90.00
#
_symmetry.space_group_name_H-M   'P 1'
#
loop_
_entity.id
_entity.type
_entity.pdbx_description
1 polymer ?
#
loop_
_entity_poly.entity_id
_entity_poly.type
_entity_poly.pdbx_seq_one_letter_code
_entity_poly.pdbx_strand_id
1 'polypeptide(L)'
;MTAQAIVDFAPKVGMEARLYAGGSLDTVRTVIRLGLPLIARQSHIPRAGTVIPHWRVVVGYDDVRQQVYLMDPLLGDVQMSYSDFTRVWADHREQFALLYPPSWRVRAQQATG
;
A
#
# COMPACT_ATOMS: atom_id res chain seq x y z
N MET A 1 -13.65 7.44 1.69
CA MET A 1 -13.31 6.36 2.65
C MET A 1 -12.17 6.85 3.55
N THR A 2 -12.31 6.72 4.87
CA THR A 2 -11.24 7.04 5.81
C THR A 2 -10.24 5.88 5.88
N ALA A 3 -9.01 6.11 6.33
CA ALA A 3 -8.06 5.02 6.57
C ALA A 3 -8.59 4.05 7.64
N GLN A 4 -9.24 4.59 8.68
CA GLN A 4 -9.85 3.82 9.76
C GLN A 4 -10.90 2.82 9.26
N ALA A 5 -11.61 3.13 8.17
CA ALA A 5 -12.59 2.20 7.59
C ALA A 5 -11.98 0.85 7.17
N ILE A 6 -10.68 0.79 6.82
CA ILE A 6 -9.98 -0.48 6.53
C ILE A 6 -9.91 -1.33 7.80
N VAL A 7 -9.53 -0.72 8.91
CA VAL A 7 -9.39 -1.37 10.23
C VAL A 7 -10.75 -1.84 10.74
N ASP A 8 -11.77 -1.00 10.62
CA ASP A 8 -13.12 -1.31 11.10
C ASP A 8 -13.81 -2.39 10.26
N PHE A 9 -13.45 -2.50 8.97
CA PHE A 9 -14.00 -3.51 8.07
C PHE A 9 -13.33 -4.87 8.21
N ALA A 10 -12.00 -4.91 8.43
CA ALA A 10 -11.22 -6.16 8.49
C ALA A 10 -11.85 -7.28 9.35
N PRO A 11 -12.26 -7.06 10.61
CA PRO A 11 -12.83 -8.13 11.43
C PRO A 11 -14.18 -8.66 10.89
N LYS A 12 -14.92 -7.85 10.13
CA LYS A 12 -16.21 -8.26 9.52
C LYS A 12 -16.03 -9.32 8.44
N VAL A 13 -14.82 -9.45 7.89
CA VAL A 13 -14.46 -10.44 6.86
C VAL A 13 -13.43 -11.45 7.37
N GLY A 14 -13.27 -11.57 8.69
CA GLY A 14 -12.35 -12.53 9.30
C GLY A 14 -10.86 -12.18 9.15
N MET A 15 -10.56 -10.91 8.90
CA MET A 15 -9.20 -10.38 8.73
C MET A 15 -8.80 -9.45 9.88
N GLU A 16 -7.51 -9.15 9.96
CA GLU A 16 -6.95 -8.07 10.77
C GLU A 16 -6.38 -6.99 9.85
N ALA A 17 -6.43 -5.74 10.31
CA ALA A 17 -5.72 -4.66 9.65
C ALA A 17 -5.05 -3.71 10.64
N ARG A 18 -3.96 -3.10 10.18
CA ARG A 18 -3.22 -2.06 10.90
C ARG A 18 -2.84 -0.95 9.94
N LEU A 19 -2.87 0.28 10.44
CA LEU A 19 -2.45 1.48 9.71
C LEU A 19 -1.06 1.92 10.14
N TYR A 20 -0.30 2.38 9.17
CA TYR A 20 1.08 2.83 9.32
C TYR A 20 1.29 4.11 8.50
N ALA A 21 2.37 4.84 8.79
CA ALA A 21 2.80 6.03 8.08
C ALA A 21 4.33 6.09 8.05
N GLY A 22 4.90 6.94 7.19
CA GLY A 22 6.34 7.04 7.02
C GLY A 22 6.96 5.80 6.38
N GLY A 23 6.21 5.09 5.54
CA GLY A 23 6.74 3.99 4.75
C GLY A 23 7.79 4.45 3.73
N SER A 24 8.56 3.51 3.21
CA SER A 24 9.55 3.75 2.16
C SER A 24 9.54 2.61 1.13
N LEU A 25 10.37 2.72 0.09
CA LEU A 25 10.61 1.58 -0.80
C LEU A 25 11.23 0.39 -0.06
N ASP A 26 11.99 0.60 1.02
CA ASP A 26 12.46 -0.49 1.86
C ASP A 26 11.33 -1.15 2.64
N THR A 27 10.34 -0.36 3.10
CA THR A 27 9.10 -0.92 3.66
C THR A 27 8.40 -1.81 2.64
N VAL A 28 8.26 -1.34 1.39
CA VAL A 28 7.69 -2.16 0.30
C VAL A 28 8.49 -3.45 0.12
N ARG A 29 9.82 -3.36 0.00
CA ARG A 29 10.68 -4.55 -0.18
C ARG A 29 10.49 -5.57 0.94
N THR A 30 10.52 -5.11 2.19
CA THR A 30 10.38 -5.97 3.37
C THR A 30 9.01 -6.63 3.42
N VAL A 31 7.94 -5.86 3.26
CA VAL A 31 6.55 -6.36 3.33
C VAL A 31 6.29 -7.37 2.21
N ILE A 32 6.68 -7.06 0.97
CA ILE A 32 6.50 -7.95 -0.18
C ILE A 32 7.36 -9.22 -0.05
N ARG A 33 8.61 -9.13 0.42
CA ARG A 33 9.48 -10.32 0.64
C ARG A 33 8.91 -11.27 1.69
N LEU A 34 8.18 -10.74 2.67
CA LEU A 34 7.47 -11.55 3.65
C LEU A 34 6.16 -12.15 3.10
N GLY A 35 5.79 -11.85 1.85
CA GLY A 35 4.57 -12.35 1.21
C GLY A 35 3.30 -11.67 1.75
N LEU A 36 3.42 -10.43 2.23
CA LEU A 36 2.30 -9.61 2.68
C LEU A 36 1.96 -8.57 1.61
N PRO A 37 0.68 -8.32 1.30
CA PRO A 37 0.30 -7.18 0.47
C PRO A 37 0.36 -5.89 1.28
N LEU A 38 0.77 -4.78 0.62
CA LEU A 38 0.77 -3.44 1.21
C LEU A 38 -0.29 -2.58 0.51
N ILE A 39 -1.23 -2.00 1.25
CA ILE A 39 -2.24 -1.10 0.68
C ILE A 39 -1.78 0.35 0.88
N ALA A 40 -1.23 0.97 -0.17
CA ALA A 40 -0.69 2.33 -0.11
C ALA A 40 -1.77 3.38 -0.41
N ARG A 41 -1.80 4.45 0.37
CA ARG A 41 -2.63 5.63 0.10
C ARG A 41 -1.89 6.60 -0.78
N GLN A 42 -2.38 6.85 -1.98
CA GLN A 42 -1.69 7.64 -2.99
C GLN A 42 -2.60 8.70 -3.59
N SER A 43 -2.00 9.77 -4.09
CA SER A 43 -2.68 10.69 -5.00
C SER A 43 -2.98 9.99 -6.33
N HIS A 44 -4.22 10.10 -6.81
CA HIS A 44 -4.58 9.83 -8.19
C HIS A 44 -4.91 11.16 -8.88
N ILE A 45 -4.24 11.39 -10.02
CA ILE A 45 -4.31 12.65 -10.78
C ILE A 45 -4.87 12.32 -12.16
N PRO A 46 -6.21 12.25 -12.33
CA PRO A 46 -6.81 11.88 -13.62
C PRO A 46 -6.64 12.97 -14.68
N ARG A 47 -6.43 14.22 -14.24
CA ARG A 47 -6.16 15.39 -15.09
C ARG A 47 -5.49 16.49 -14.26
N ALA A 48 -4.85 17.44 -14.94
CA ALA A 48 -4.17 18.57 -14.30
C ALA A 48 -5.11 19.32 -13.31
N GLY A 49 -4.59 19.64 -12.13
CA GLY A 49 -5.32 20.35 -11.08
C GLY A 49 -6.35 19.51 -10.30
N THR A 50 -6.51 18.22 -10.61
CA THR A 50 -7.42 17.32 -9.87
C THR A 50 -6.61 16.27 -9.12
N VAL A 51 -6.70 16.26 -7.79
CA VAL A 51 -6.06 15.25 -6.93
C VAL A 51 -7.13 14.54 -6.13
N ILE A 52 -7.16 13.22 -6.23
CA ILE A 52 -8.12 12.35 -5.53
C ILE A 52 -7.32 11.38 -4.65
N PRO A 53 -7.55 11.33 -3.32
CA PRO A 53 -6.98 10.29 -2.49
C PRO A 53 -7.44 8.91 -2.95
N HIS A 54 -6.50 8.01 -3.18
CA HIS A 54 -6.74 6.69 -3.77
C HIS A 54 -5.97 5.62 -3.02
N TRP A 55 -6.47 4.38 -3.02
CA TRP A 55 -5.78 3.25 -2.40
C TRP A 55 -5.43 2.22 -3.46
N ARG A 56 -4.17 1.79 -3.47
CA ARG A 56 -3.67 0.73 -4.38
C ARG A 56 -2.98 -0.36 -3.57
N VAL A 57 -3.08 -1.60 -4.05
CA VAL A 57 -2.37 -2.73 -3.42
C VAL A 57 -1.05 -2.93 -4.12
N VAL A 58 0.07 -2.74 -3.42
CA VAL A 58 1.39 -3.15 -3.88
C VAL A 58 1.48 -4.66 -3.76
N VAL A 59 1.79 -5.33 -4.87
CA VAL A 59 1.90 -6.80 -4.96
C VAL A 59 3.29 -7.26 -5.40
N GLY A 60 4.16 -6.34 -5.80
CA GLY A 60 5.52 -6.65 -6.21
C GLY A 60 6.38 -5.42 -6.42
N TYR A 61 7.67 -5.65 -6.62
CA TYR A 61 8.63 -4.64 -7.04
C TYR A 61 9.73 -5.28 -7.90
N ASP A 62 10.44 -4.45 -8.65
CA ASP A 62 11.60 -4.83 -9.45
C ASP A 62 12.68 -3.75 -9.27
N ASP A 63 13.75 -4.10 -8.55
CA ASP A 63 14.86 -3.16 -8.27
C ASP A 63 15.72 -2.88 -9.51
N VAL A 64 15.78 -3.79 -10.49
CA VAL A 64 16.54 -3.57 -11.74
C VAL A 64 15.80 -2.56 -12.62
N ARG A 65 14.48 -2.67 -12.71
CA ARG A 65 13.63 -1.75 -13.49
C ARG A 65 13.16 -0.53 -12.69
N GLN A 66 13.43 -0.51 -11.39
CA GLN A 66 12.95 0.51 -10.43
C GLN A 66 11.43 0.72 -10.53
N GLN A 67 10.66 -0.37 -10.48
CA GLN A 67 9.20 -0.36 -10.60
C GLN A 67 8.54 -1.02 -9.39
N VAL A 68 7.37 -0.54 -9.02
CA VAL A 68 6.40 -1.30 -8.21
C VAL A 68 5.26 -1.80 -9.09
N TYR A 69 4.71 -2.96 -8.71
CA TYR A 69 3.54 -3.56 -9.34
C TYR A 69 2.33 -3.38 -8.43
N LEU A 70 1.27 -2.80 -8.96
CA LEU A 70 0.10 -2.35 -8.23
C LEU A 70 -1.16 -3.00 -8.78
N MET A 71 -2.04 -3.48 -7.92
CA MET A 71 -3.44 -3.70 -8.25
C MET A 71 -4.22 -2.43 -7.91
N ASP A 72 -4.68 -1.73 -8.94
CA ASP A 72 -5.47 -0.51 -8.84
C ASP A 72 -6.96 -0.83 -9.07
N PRO A 73 -7.86 -0.50 -8.12
CA PRO A 73 -9.29 -0.80 -8.27
C PRO A 73 -10.00 0.02 -9.38
N LEU A 74 -9.36 1.05 -9.94
CA LEU A 74 -9.85 1.82 -11.08
C LEU A 74 -9.18 1.42 -12.40
N LEU A 75 -7.89 1.10 -12.36
CA LEU A 75 -7.06 0.95 -13.57
C LEU A 75 -6.63 -0.50 -13.86
N GLY A 76 -6.90 -1.44 -12.95
CA GLY A 76 -6.39 -2.81 -13.04
C GLY A 76 -4.91 -2.89 -12.66
N ASP A 77 -4.14 -3.69 -13.40
CA ASP A 77 -2.72 -3.88 -13.12
C ASP A 77 -1.90 -2.66 -13.61
N VAL A 78 -1.20 -2.02 -12.69
CA VAL A 78 -0.41 -0.81 -12.95
C VAL A 78 1.05 -1.07 -12.60
N GLN A 79 1.95 -0.67 -13.51
CA GLN A 79 3.38 -0.56 -13.25
C GLN A 79 3.69 0.92 -12.99
N MET A 80 4.41 1.19 -11.92
CA MET A 80 4.74 2.57 -11.53
C MET A 80 6.22 2.67 -11.17
N SER A 81 6.87 3.69 -11.71
CA SER A 81 8.26 3.97 -11.37
C SER A 81 8.39 4.22 -9.87
N TYR A 82 9.53 3.88 -9.29
CA TYR A 82 9.84 4.20 -7.90
C TYR A 82 9.67 5.70 -7.60
N SER A 83 10.12 6.57 -8.51
CA SER A 83 9.98 8.02 -8.37
C SER A 83 8.54 8.49 -8.38
N ASP A 84 7.68 7.94 -9.24
CA ASP A 84 6.27 8.31 -9.26
C ASP A 84 5.55 7.77 -8.04
N PHE A 85 5.84 6.52 -7.67
CA PHE A 85 5.27 5.88 -6.50
C PHE A 85 5.55 6.67 -5.23
N THR A 86 6.82 7.02 -4.96
CA THR A 86 7.18 7.81 -3.78
C THR A 86 6.57 9.20 -3.83
N ARG A 87 6.58 9.87 -4.99
CA ARG A 87 5.98 11.20 -5.16
C ARG A 87 4.49 11.22 -4.80
N VAL A 88 3.68 10.32 -5.36
CA VAL A 88 2.22 10.32 -5.09
C VAL A 88 1.88 9.75 -3.71
N TRP A 89 2.80 9.05 -3.07
CA TRP A 89 2.63 8.51 -1.72
C TRP A 89 2.98 9.54 -0.64
N ALA A 90 3.96 10.41 -0.91
CA ALA A 90 4.42 11.47 0.00
C ALA A 90 3.33 12.49 0.34
N ASP A 91 2.42 12.78 -0.61
CA ASP A 91 1.23 13.63 -0.38
C ASP A 91 0.36 13.12 0.79
N HIS A 92 0.49 11.83 1.14
CA HIS A 92 -0.23 11.17 2.21
C HIS A 92 0.66 10.71 3.36
N ARG A 93 1.87 11.30 3.51
CA ARG A 93 2.85 10.94 4.55
C ARG A 93 3.17 9.44 4.54
N GLU A 94 3.26 8.90 3.33
CA GLU A 94 3.58 7.51 3.08
C GLU A 94 2.67 6.56 3.87
N GLN A 95 1.39 6.92 4.02
CA GLN A 95 0.40 6.13 4.75
C GLN A 95 0.10 4.82 4.02
N PHE A 96 0.08 3.73 4.77
CA PHE A 96 -0.32 2.42 4.25
C PHE A 96 -1.08 1.61 5.29
N ALA A 97 -1.78 0.59 4.80
CA ALA A 97 -2.40 -0.43 5.62
C ALA A 97 -1.81 -1.80 5.27
N LEU A 98 -1.68 -2.65 6.27
CA LEU A 98 -1.59 -4.10 6.07
C LEU A 98 -2.95 -4.68 6.43
N LEU A 99 -3.49 -5.54 5.55
CA LEU A 99 -4.71 -6.32 5.75
C LEU A 99 -4.36 -7.79 5.55
N TYR A 100 -4.56 -8.62 6.57
CA TYR A 100 -4.03 -9.98 6.61
C TYR A 100 -4.90 -10.90 7.48
N PRO A 101 -4.90 -12.22 7.26
CA PRO A 101 -5.61 -13.16 8.13
C PRO A 101 -4.95 -13.21 9.52
N PRO A 102 -5.69 -13.49 10.61
CA PRO A 102 -5.13 -13.52 11.96
C PRO A 102 -3.89 -14.40 12.14
N SER A 103 -3.78 -15.50 11.38
CA SER A 103 -2.63 -16.40 11.39
C SER A 103 -1.32 -15.75 10.91
N TRP A 104 -1.38 -14.57 10.28
CA TRP A 104 -0.22 -13.82 9.78
C TRP A 104 0.21 -12.69 10.70
N ARG A 105 -0.43 -12.50 11.86
CA ARG A 105 -0.17 -11.38 12.78
C ARG A 105 1.32 -11.21 13.13
N VAL A 106 2.01 -12.30 13.48
CA VAL A 106 3.44 -12.26 13.84
C VAL A 106 4.29 -11.79 12.66
N ARG A 107 3.99 -12.27 11.46
CA ARG A 107 4.67 -11.86 10.22
C ARG A 107 4.42 -10.39 9.90
N ALA A 108 3.18 -9.91 10.06
CA ALA A 108 2.84 -8.50 9.87
C ALA A 108 3.58 -7.59 10.85
N GLN A 109 3.75 -8.02 12.11
CA GLN A 109 4.53 -7.30 13.11
C GLN A 109 6.01 -7.22 12.73
N GLN A 110 6.60 -8.32 12.24
CA GLN A 110 8.00 -8.35 11.76
C GLN A 110 8.24 -7.41 10.58
N ALA A 111 7.24 -7.22 9.71
CA ALA A 111 7.36 -6.39 8.52
C ALA A 111 7.40 -4.88 8.82
N THR A 112 6.98 -4.48 10.02
CA THR A 112 6.72 -3.08 10.39
C THR A 112 7.31 -2.66 11.73
N GLY A 113 8.08 -3.54 12.37
CA GLY A 113 8.85 -3.26 13.59
C GLY A 113 10.25 -2.80 13.25
#